data_AF-A0A978VZF4-F1
#
_entry.id   AF-A0A978VZF4-F1
#
_cell.length_a   1.000
_cell.length_b   1.000
_cell.length_c   1.000
_cell.angle_alpha   90.00
_cell.angle_beta   90.00
_cell.angle_gamma   90.00
#
_symmetry.space_group_name_H-M   'P 1'
#
loop_
_entity.id
_entity.type
_entity.pdbx_description
1 polymer ?
#
loop_
_entity_poly.entity_id
_entity_poly.type
_entity_poly.pdbx_seq_one_letter_code
_entity_poly.pdbx_strand_id
1 'polypeptide(L)'
;MPRLGIEGYEWWSEALHGVSNVGHGAKFGGDFLGATSFPQVITTAASFNESLWEQIGRMVSDQTRAMYNRGAAGLTYWSPNVNVLHDLRWG
;
A
#
# COMPACT_ATOMS: atom_id res chain seq x y z
N MET A 1 0.97 15.05 -19.45
CA MET A 1 0.87 15.67 -20.80
C MET A 1 0.09 16.98 -20.68
N PRO A 2 0.73 18.09 -20.27
CA PRO A 2 0.02 19.33 -19.94
C PRO A 2 -0.87 19.86 -21.07
N ARG A 3 -0.44 19.69 -22.33
CA ARG A 3 -1.20 20.06 -23.54
C ARG A 3 -2.55 19.35 -23.70
N LEU A 4 -2.78 18.25 -22.96
CA LEU A 4 -4.03 17.47 -22.97
C LEU A 4 -4.77 17.53 -21.62
N GLY A 5 -4.32 18.36 -20.67
CA GLY A 5 -4.89 18.41 -19.33
C GLY A 5 -4.65 17.14 -18.50
N ILE A 6 -3.70 16.28 -18.89
CA ILE A 6 -3.35 15.07 -18.14
C ILE A 6 -2.18 15.42 -17.21
N GLU A 7 -2.46 15.39 -15.91
CA GLU A 7 -1.46 15.59 -14.85
C GLU A 7 -0.43 14.47 -14.83
N GLY A 8 0.72 14.74 -14.18
CA GLY A 8 1.68 13.70 -13.87
C GLY A 8 1.04 12.71 -12.88
N TYR A 9 1.36 11.44 -13.03
CA TYR A 9 0.85 10.40 -12.14
C TYR A 9 2.04 9.64 -11.55
N GLU A 10 2.16 9.69 -10.22
CA GLU A 10 3.14 8.91 -9.50
C GLU A 10 2.63 7.47 -9.37
N TRP A 11 3.29 6.58 -10.11
CA TRP A 11 2.91 5.18 -10.28
C TRP A 11 3.49 4.29 -9.18
N TRP A 12 4.58 4.71 -8.56
CA TRP A 12 5.24 3.97 -7.50
C TRP A 12 4.62 4.33 -6.14
N SER A 13 3.89 3.39 -5.55
CA SER A 13 3.45 3.44 -4.16
C SER A 13 3.50 2.04 -3.57
N GLU A 14 3.63 1.94 -2.25
CA GLU A 14 3.84 0.68 -1.55
C GLU A 14 2.73 0.44 -0.53
N ALA A 15 2.24 -0.80 -0.43
CA ALA A 15 1.13 -1.16 0.46
C ALA A 15 1.25 -2.57 1.08
N LEU A 16 2.47 -3.10 1.21
CA LEU A 16 2.72 -4.52 1.50
C LEU A 16 2.00 -5.02 2.76
N HIS A 17 1.94 -4.21 3.81
CA HIS A 17 1.25 -4.50 5.07
C HIS A 17 0.64 -3.21 5.67
N GLY A 18 0.10 -2.36 4.80
CA GLY A 18 -0.30 -0.98 5.12
C GLY A 18 0.31 0.00 4.12
N VAL A 19 -0.33 1.15 3.93
CA VAL A 19 0.21 2.21 3.05
C VAL A 19 1.58 2.64 3.58
N SER A 20 2.53 2.85 2.69
CA SER A 20 3.87 3.36 2.98
C SER A 20 4.12 4.66 2.24
N ASN A 21 4.98 5.52 2.78
CA ASN A 21 5.43 6.75 2.12
C ASN A 21 6.68 6.56 1.24
N VAL A 22 7.09 5.32 1.01
CA VAL A 22 8.13 4.95 0.05
C VAL A 22 7.57 5.01 -1.37
N GLY A 23 8.40 5.43 -2.33
CA GLY A 23 8.04 5.51 -3.75
C GLY A 23 7.44 6.82 -4.21
N HIS A 24 7.36 7.83 -3.33
CA HIS A 24 6.86 9.19 -3.59
C HIS A 24 5.36 9.32 -3.95
N GLY A 25 4.71 8.24 -4.37
CA GLY A 25 3.30 8.24 -4.74
C GLY A 25 2.33 8.32 -3.56
N ALA A 26 2.73 8.00 -2.34
CA ALA A 26 1.98 8.28 -1.12
C ALA A 26 2.81 9.11 -0.13
N LYS A 27 2.17 10.06 0.54
CA LYS A 27 2.83 11.04 1.42
C LYS A 27 2.14 11.09 2.77
N PHE A 28 2.94 11.00 3.83
CA PHE A 28 2.49 11.26 5.19
C PHE A 28 2.84 12.70 5.60
N GLY A 29 2.05 13.25 6.50
CA GLY A 29 2.05 14.65 6.91
C GLY A 29 0.68 15.32 6.64
N GLY A 30 0.53 16.57 7.06
CA GLY A 30 -0.72 17.31 6.90
C GLY A 30 -1.93 16.53 7.47
N ASP A 31 -2.93 16.29 6.63
CA ASP A 31 -4.16 15.58 6.98
C ASP A 31 -3.97 14.08 7.29
N PHE A 32 -2.84 13.49 6.88
CA PHE A 32 -2.54 12.06 7.06
C PHE A 32 -1.18 11.87 7.73
N LEU A 33 -1.13 11.93 9.06
CA LEU A 33 0.12 11.76 9.82
C LEU A 33 0.77 10.38 9.66
N GLY A 34 -0.01 9.39 9.21
CA GLY A 34 0.44 8.04 8.89
C GLY A 34 -0.72 7.18 8.41
N ALA A 35 -0.45 5.89 8.24
CA ALA A 35 -1.44 4.86 7.91
C ALA A 35 -1.32 3.70 8.90
N THR A 36 -2.29 2.78 8.85
CA THR A 36 -2.26 1.61 9.74
C THR A 36 -1.16 0.66 9.30
N SER A 37 -0.30 0.26 10.24
CA SER A 37 0.75 -0.73 10.03
C SER A 37 0.27 -2.08 10.56
N PHE A 38 -0.05 -2.98 9.65
CA PHE A 38 -0.42 -4.36 9.97
C PHE A 38 0.82 -5.22 10.20
N PRO A 39 0.68 -6.43 10.78
CA PRO A 39 1.77 -7.40 10.82
C PRO A 39 2.34 -7.67 9.42
N GLN A 40 3.65 -7.90 9.32
CA GLN A 40 4.29 -8.34 8.08
C GLN A 40 3.59 -9.56 7.48
N VAL A 41 3.67 -9.69 6.17
CA VAL A 41 2.92 -10.72 5.41
C VAL A 41 3.13 -12.14 5.92
N ILE A 42 4.33 -12.49 6.40
CA ILE A 42 4.62 -13.80 6.99
C ILE A 42 3.84 -14.07 8.29
N THR A 43 3.66 -13.04 9.12
CA THR A 43 2.89 -13.14 10.37
C THR A 43 1.39 -13.21 10.08
N THR A 44 0.90 -12.42 9.13
CA THR A 44 -0.51 -12.50 8.70
C THR A 44 -0.82 -13.86 8.05
N ALA A 45 0.12 -14.41 7.27
CA ALA A 45 -0.01 -15.74 6.68
C ALA A 45 -0.13 -16.84 7.74
N ALA A 46 0.62 -16.72 8.84
CA ALA A 46 0.57 -17.68 9.95
C ALA A 46 -0.78 -17.74 10.68
N SER A 47 -1.71 -16.82 10.41
CA SER A 47 -3.09 -16.90 10.92
C SER A 47 -3.94 -17.97 10.22
N PHE A 48 -3.57 -18.39 9.00
CA PHE A 48 -4.38 -19.26 8.14
C PHE A 48 -5.84 -18.79 7.98
N ASN A 49 -6.08 -17.48 8.07
CA ASN A 49 -7.42 -16.89 8.03
C ASN A 49 -7.62 -16.02 6.79
N GLU A 50 -8.28 -16.57 5.77
CA GLU A 50 -8.59 -15.88 4.51
C GLU A 50 -9.41 -14.59 4.73
N SER A 51 -10.42 -14.65 5.61
CA SER A 51 -11.28 -13.48 5.88
C SER A 51 -10.50 -12.33 6.53
N LEU A 52 -9.48 -12.64 7.32
CA LEU A 52 -8.58 -11.63 7.89
C LEU A 52 -7.75 -10.96 6.79
N TRP A 53 -7.21 -11.74 5.84
CA TRP A 53 -6.48 -11.21 4.70
C TRP A 53 -7.32 -10.25 3.86
N GLU A 54 -8.56 -10.63 3.56
CA GLU A 54 -9.48 -9.77 2.80
C GLU A 54 -9.81 -8.48 3.57
N GLN A 55 -10.05 -8.57 4.87
CA GLN A 55 -10.32 -7.40 5.72
C GLN A 55 -9.14 -6.42 5.75
N ILE A 56 -7.91 -6.93 5.86
CA ILE A 56 -6.70 -6.10 5.80
C ILE A 56 -6.60 -5.41 4.43
N GLY A 57 -6.77 -6.16 3.33
CA GLY A 57 -6.72 -5.60 1.98
C GLY A 57 -7.77 -4.51 1.74
N ARG A 58 -9.01 -4.73 2.20
CA ARG A 58 -10.08 -3.72 2.14
C ARG A 58 -9.72 -2.46 2.94
N MET A 59 -9.22 -2.63 4.17
CA MET A 59 -8.84 -1.51 5.02
C MET A 59 -7.73 -0.65 4.39
N VAL A 60 -6.68 -1.31 3.85
CA VAL A 60 -5.59 -0.62 3.16
C VAL A 60 -6.11 0.11 1.92
N SER A 61 -7.01 -0.51 1.15
CA SER A 61 -7.65 0.14 -0.02
C SER A 61 -8.46 1.38 0.37
N ASP A 62 -9.21 1.32 1.47
CA ASP A 62 -9.99 2.45 1.97
C ASP A 62 -9.08 3.60 2.43
N GLN A 63 -7.99 3.32 3.15
CA GLN A 63 -7.00 4.32 3.54
C GLN A 63 -6.37 5.00 2.33
N THR A 64 -5.89 4.19 1.37
CA THR A 64 -5.37 4.65 0.09
C THR A 64 -6.35 5.57 -0.63
N ARG A 65 -7.62 5.18 -0.72
CA ARG A 65 -8.65 5.97 -1.41
C ARG A 65 -8.90 7.29 -0.68
N ALA A 66 -8.95 7.27 0.65
CA ALA A 66 -9.09 8.48 1.45
C ALA A 66 -7.93 9.45 1.21
N MET A 67 -6.69 8.95 1.17
CA MET A 67 -5.51 9.75 0.87
C MET A 67 -5.52 10.29 -0.56
N TYR A 68 -5.87 9.46 -1.56
CA TYR A 68 -5.97 9.88 -2.97
C TYR A 68 -6.98 11.02 -3.15
N ASN A 69 -8.14 10.93 -2.52
CA ASN A 69 -9.19 11.96 -2.61
C ASN A 69 -8.74 13.32 -2.04
N ARG A 70 -7.63 13.36 -1.30
CA ARG A 70 -7.00 14.56 -0.75
C ARG A 70 -5.67 14.91 -1.44
N GLY A 71 -5.33 14.23 -2.54
CA GLY A 71 -4.09 14.44 -3.28
C GLY A 71 -2.83 13.98 -2.54
N ALA A 72 -2.97 13.14 -1.51
CA ALA A 72 -1.85 12.65 -0.69
C ALA A 72 -1.34 11.26 -1.13
N ALA A 73 -2.03 10.59 -2.05
CA ALA A 73 -1.63 9.29 -2.56
C ALA A 73 -2.00 9.10 -4.04
N GLY A 74 -1.37 8.12 -4.72
CA GLY A 74 -1.79 7.56 -6.00
C GLY A 74 -2.82 6.43 -5.85
N LEU A 75 -3.08 5.69 -6.94
CA LEU A 75 -4.04 4.57 -6.99
C LEU A 75 -3.41 3.22 -7.34
N THR A 76 -2.10 3.17 -7.56
CA THR A 76 -1.36 1.97 -7.96
C THR A 76 -0.35 1.64 -6.90
N TYR A 77 -0.35 0.40 -6.45
CA TYR A 77 0.49 -0.06 -5.35
C TYR A 77 1.25 -1.31 -5.76
N TRP A 78 2.53 -1.36 -5.41
CA TRP A 78 3.45 -2.45 -5.71
C TRP A 78 3.33 -3.54 -4.67
N SER A 79 2.14 -4.12 -4.61
CA SER A 79 1.77 -5.14 -3.64
C SER A 79 0.66 -6.00 -4.24
N PRO A 80 0.57 -7.28 -3.87
CA PRO A 80 1.38 -7.98 -2.86
C PRO A 80 2.73 -8.51 -3.39
N ASN A 81 3.62 -8.89 -2.47
CA ASN A 81 4.67 -9.88 -2.76
C ASN A 81 4.09 -11.28 -2.56
N VAL A 82 4.12 -12.10 -3.62
CA VAL A 82 3.59 -13.48 -3.63
C VAL A 82 4.65 -14.51 -3.99
N ASN A 83 5.92 -14.10 -3.95
CA ASN A 83 7.02 -15.01 -4.16
C ASN A 83 7.12 -15.97 -2.97
N VAL A 84 7.49 -17.22 -3.24
CA VAL A 84 7.68 -18.22 -2.20
C VAL A 84 9.01 -17.97 -1.49
N LEU A 85 8.99 -17.96 -0.15
CA LEU A 85 10.21 -17.95 0.67
C LEU A 85 10.89 -19.33 0.58
N HIS A 86 11.65 -19.54 -0.49
CA HIS A 86 12.27 -20.82 -0.80
C HIS A 86 13.60 -21.03 -0.05
N ASP A 87 14.43 -19.98 0.03
CA ASP A 87 15.68 -19.98 0.80
C ASP A 87 15.51 -19.13 2.06
N LEU A 88 15.77 -19.72 3.22
CA LEU A 88 15.60 -19.05 4.53
C LEU A 88 16.53 -17.85 4.74
N ARG A 89 17.54 -17.68 3.89
CA ARG A 89 18.48 -16.54 3.95
C ARG A 89 17.96 -15.31 3.21
N TRP A 90 16.84 -15.40 2.51
CA TRP A 90 16.28 -14.25 1.81
C TRP A 90 15.72 -13.24 2.82
N GLY A 91 16.23 -12.00 2.77
CA GLY A 91 15.80 -10.86 3.59
C GLY A 91 15.78 -9.55 2.81
#